data_AF-A0A7V2Y3G7-F1
#
_entry.id   AF-A0A7V2Y3G7-F1
#
_cell.length_a   1.000
_cell.length_b   1.000
_cell.length_c   1.000
_cell.angle_alpha   90.00
_cell.angle_beta   90.00
_cell.angle_gamma   90.00
#
_symmetry.space_group_name_H-M   'P 1'
#
loop_
_entity.id
_entity.type
_entity.pdbx_description
1 polymer ?
#
loop_
_entity_poly.entity_id
_entity_poly.type
_entity_poly.pdbx_seq_one_letter_code
_entity_poly.pdbx_strand_id
1 'polypeptide(L)'
;MCARFCSGRNDVALLARVDGEAMSHFKLREFENADGLAMVHASTLESLERVRRDLCAEAGQDVWVIVKDAVRTPADLERLARRLGWTDEGGVVARRSMHLAEFGGIAVDLTAVAAATRARIPQRVLGNACRRHFDWVKDDYADGHVHADNRERGGAAANERKRT
;
A
#
# COMPACT_ATOMS: atom_id res chain seq x y z
N MET A 1 -7.99 24.67 14.42
CA MET A 1 -6.56 24.86 14.68
C MET A 1 -5.80 24.32 13.49
N CYS A 2 -5.12 25.18 12.73
CA CYS A 2 -4.23 24.75 11.64
C CYS A 2 -3.04 24.01 12.25
N ALA A 3 -3.00 22.69 12.12
CA ALA A 3 -1.75 21.96 12.27
C ALA A 3 -0.80 22.50 11.19
N ARG A 4 0.24 23.23 11.60
CA ARG A 4 1.41 23.47 10.76
C ARG A 4 1.89 22.10 10.29
N PHE A 5 1.83 21.84 8.99
CA PHE A 5 2.50 20.70 8.38
C PHE A 5 3.96 20.76 8.81
N CYS A 6 4.39 19.84 9.68
CA CYS A 6 5.80 19.64 9.95
C CYS A 6 6.43 19.14 8.64
N SER A 7 7.03 20.05 7.86
CA SER A 7 7.77 19.65 6.66
C SER A 7 8.91 18.72 7.07
N GLY A 8 8.96 17.52 6.50
CA GLY A 8 10.03 16.55 6.71
C GLY A 8 9.75 15.42 7.72
N ARG A 9 8.53 15.28 8.25
CA ARG A 9 8.17 14.10 9.07
C ARG A 9 8.32 12.81 8.24
N ASN A 10 8.85 11.75 8.87
CA ASN A 10 9.05 10.43 8.27
C ASN A 10 9.80 10.45 6.92
N ASP A 11 10.58 11.50 6.62
CA ASP A 11 11.35 11.61 5.37
C ASP A 11 12.64 10.78 5.45
N VAL A 12 12.47 9.47 5.63
CA VAL A 12 13.53 8.48 5.83
C VAL A 12 13.46 7.49 4.68
N ALA A 13 14.57 7.28 3.99
CA ALA A 13 14.68 6.27 2.95
C ALA A 13 14.60 4.86 3.55
N LEU A 14 13.78 4.00 2.95
CA LEU A 14 13.59 2.62 3.40
C LEU A 14 14.41 1.68 2.53
N LEU A 15 15.16 0.80 3.19
CA LEU A 15 15.99 -0.20 2.53
C LEU A 15 15.31 -1.57 2.56
N ALA A 16 15.16 -2.20 1.39
CA ALA A 16 14.78 -3.60 1.26
C ALA A 16 15.88 -4.41 0.56
N ARG A 17 15.89 -5.71 0.80
CA ARG A 17 16.75 -6.66 0.08
C ARG A 17 15.88 -7.50 -0.84
N VAL A 18 16.07 -7.35 -2.15
CA VAL A 18 15.35 -8.11 -3.18
C VAL A 18 16.39 -8.95 -3.94
N ASP A 19 16.25 -10.28 -3.86
CA ASP A 19 17.15 -11.22 -4.53
C ASP A 19 18.64 -11.00 -4.20
N GLY A 20 18.92 -10.58 -2.95
CA GLY A 20 20.27 -10.31 -2.45
C GLY A 20 20.77 -8.88 -2.70
N GLU A 21 20.07 -8.09 -3.52
CA GLU A 21 20.41 -6.70 -3.82
C GLU A 21 19.69 -5.73 -2.90
N ALA A 22 20.39 -4.68 -2.49
CA ALA A 22 19.82 -3.62 -1.66
C ALA A 22 19.10 -2.58 -2.55
N MET A 23 17.82 -2.35 -2.29
CA MET A 23 16.97 -1.39 -3.01
C MET A 23 16.36 -0.36 -2.04
N SER A 24 16.21 0.87 -2.50
CA SER A 24 15.71 1.99 -1.67
C SER A 24 14.93 3.00 -2.52
N HIS A 25 13.82 2.57 -3.11
CA HIS A 25 12.97 3.46 -3.93
C HIS A 25 11.84 4.12 -3.15
N PHE A 26 11.58 3.66 -1.92
CA PHE A 26 10.51 4.17 -1.08
C PHE A 26 11.04 4.91 0.15
N LYS A 27 10.21 5.81 0.67
CA LYS A 27 10.43 6.55 1.92
C LYS A 27 9.31 6.29 2.89
N LEU A 28 9.61 6.32 4.20
CA LEU A 28 8.61 6.05 5.24
C LEU A 28 7.39 6.99 5.17
N ARG A 29 7.59 8.25 4.78
CA ARG A 29 6.53 9.24 4.56
C ARG A 29 5.46 8.82 3.55
N GLU A 30 5.78 7.92 2.63
CA GLU A 30 4.81 7.45 1.62
C GLU A 30 3.75 6.52 2.24
N PHE A 31 4.02 6.00 3.43
CA PHE A 31 3.14 5.12 4.20
C PHE A 31 2.48 5.86 5.37
N GLU A 32 2.63 7.18 5.44
CA GLU A 32 2.11 8.01 6.52
C GLU A 32 0.61 8.33 6.31
N ASN A 33 -0.20 8.18 7.36
CA ASN A 33 -1.59 8.63 7.36
C ASN A 33 -1.71 10.13 7.71
N ALA A 34 -2.91 10.69 7.64
CA ALA A 34 -3.14 12.12 7.91
C ALA A 34 -2.73 12.59 9.33
N ASP A 35 -2.69 11.68 10.29
CA ASP A 35 -2.34 11.96 11.70
C ASP A 35 -0.84 11.78 11.99
N GLY A 36 -0.04 11.32 11.01
CA GLY A 36 1.40 11.15 11.13
C GLY A 36 1.90 9.75 11.47
N LEU A 37 1.00 8.78 11.59
CA LEU A 37 1.35 7.38 11.77
C LEU A 37 1.86 6.85 10.43
N ALA A 38 3.10 6.38 10.40
CA ALA A 38 3.68 5.67 9.26
C ALA A 38 4.04 4.25 9.67
N MET A 39 3.63 3.26 8.87
CA MET A 39 3.87 1.85 9.15
C MET A 39 3.93 1.07 7.85
N VAL A 40 4.95 0.23 7.71
CA VAL A 40 5.10 -0.69 6.58
C VAL A 40 5.78 -1.96 7.07
N HIS A 41 5.23 -3.11 6.72
CA HIS A 41 5.85 -4.39 6.99
C HIS A 41 7.00 -4.65 6.00
N ALA A 42 8.04 -5.36 6.43
CA ALA A 42 9.19 -5.68 5.57
C ALA A 42 8.77 -6.42 4.28
N SER A 43 7.81 -7.34 4.37
CA SER A 43 7.29 -8.06 3.19
C SER A 43 6.56 -7.13 2.22
N THR A 44 5.80 -6.15 2.71
CA THR A 44 5.13 -5.14 1.87
C THR A 44 6.15 -4.33 1.09
N LEU A 45 7.22 -3.89 1.76
CA LEU A 45 8.29 -3.15 1.11
C LEU A 45 9.00 -4.00 0.05
N GLU A 46 9.30 -5.28 0.35
CA GLU A 46 9.87 -6.21 -0.62
C GLU A 46 8.96 -6.41 -1.84
N SER A 47 7.66 -6.65 -1.62
CA SER A 47 6.68 -6.83 -2.69
C SER A 47 6.57 -5.59 -3.57
N LEU A 48 6.62 -4.39 -2.99
CA LEU A 48 6.61 -3.12 -3.72
C LEU A 48 7.85 -2.94 -4.60
N GLU A 49 9.03 -3.26 -4.10
CA GLU A 49 10.27 -3.20 -4.88
C GLU A 49 10.25 -4.19 -6.06
N ARG A 50 9.75 -5.40 -5.84
CA ARG A 50 9.56 -6.40 -6.91
C ARG A 50 8.55 -5.94 -7.95
N VAL A 51 7.41 -5.37 -7.53
CA VAL A 51 6.41 -4.77 -8.44
C VAL A 51 7.03 -3.66 -9.27
N ARG A 52 7.78 -2.74 -8.65
CA ARG A 52 8.46 -1.66 -9.38
C ARG A 52 9.40 -2.22 -10.43
N ARG A 53 10.25 -3.20 -10.06
CA ARG A 53 11.21 -3.84 -10.97
C ARG A 53 10.51 -4.45 -12.18
N ASP A 54 9.47 -5.24 -11.95
CA ASP A 54 8.73 -5.89 -13.04
C ASP A 54 8.07 -4.87 -13.97
N LEU A 55 7.44 -3.82 -13.41
CA LEU A 55 6.81 -2.78 -14.23
C LEU A 55 7.83 -2.03 -15.08
N CYS A 56 9.02 -1.78 -14.56
CA CYS A 56 10.09 -1.15 -15.34
C CYS A 56 10.56 -2.04 -16.49
N ALA A 57 10.71 -3.34 -16.21
CA ALA A 57 11.09 -4.32 -17.23
C ALA A 57 10.02 -4.45 -18.32
N GLU A 58 8.74 -4.56 -17.95
CA GLU A 58 7.60 -4.67 -18.87
C GLU A 58 7.42 -3.39 -19.71
N ALA A 59 7.61 -2.20 -19.12
CA ALA A 59 7.42 -0.92 -19.80
C ALA A 59 8.65 -0.46 -20.61
N GLY A 60 9.80 -1.12 -20.45
CA GLY A 60 11.08 -0.71 -21.05
C GLY A 60 11.57 0.68 -20.60
N GLN A 61 11.08 1.17 -19.47
CA GLN A 61 11.37 2.50 -18.93
C GLN A 61 11.12 2.55 -17.42
N ASP A 62 11.60 3.60 -16.75
CA ASP A 62 11.32 3.79 -15.34
C ASP A 62 9.83 4.00 -15.06
N VAL A 63 9.32 3.23 -14.10
CA VAL A 63 7.98 3.35 -13.55
C VAL A 63 8.07 3.77 -12.09
N TRP A 64 7.26 4.76 -11.72
CA TRP A 64 7.07 5.19 -10.34
C TRP A 64 5.82 4.53 -9.78
N VAL A 65 5.99 3.80 -8.69
CA VAL A 65 4.90 3.28 -7.87
C VAL A 65 4.56 4.33 -6.81
N ILE A 66 3.30 4.73 -6.74
CA ILE A 66 2.82 5.80 -5.87
C ILE A 66 1.87 5.18 -4.85
N VAL A 67 2.28 5.20 -3.58
CA VAL A 67 1.42 4.80 -2.46
C VAL A 67 0.38 5.90 -2.21
N LYS A 68 -0.89 5.51 -2.19
CA LYS A 68 -2.05 6.37 -1.98
C LYS A 68 -2.58 6.26 -0.55
N ASP A 69 -2.50 5.06 0.02
CA ASP A 69 -2.83 4.76 1.41
C ASP A 69 -2.07 3.50 1.85
N ALA A 70 -1.77 3.38 3.14
CA ALA A 70 -0.99 2.26 3.68
C ALA A 70 -1.46 1.87 5.09
N VAL A 71 -1.59 2.83 5.99
CA VAL A 71 -1.99 2.58 7.38
C VAL A 71 -3.16 3.44 7.80
N ARG A 72 -4.07 2.85 8.57
CA ARG A 72 -5.25 3.51 9.14
C ARG A 72 -5.35 3.21 10.63
N THR A 73 -5.74 4.21 11.40
CA THR A 73 -6.26 4.00 12.74
C THR A 73 -7.73 3.57 12.68
N PRO A 74 -8.31 3.02 13.77
CA PRO A 74 -9.75 2.79 13.83
C PRO A 74 -10.56 4.07 13.56
N ALA A 75 -10.11 5.22 14.06
CA ALA A 75 -10.75 6.51 13.82
C ALA A 75 -10.69 6.94 12.34
N ASP A 76 -9.58 6.67 11.64
CA ASP A 76 -9.48 6.86 10.19
C ASP A 76 -10.51 6.02 9.44
N LEU A 77 -10.63 4.75 9.82
CA LEU A 77 -11.55 3.81 9.17
C LEU A 77 -13.01 4.23 9.36
N GLU A 78 -13.40 4.65 10.56
CA GLU A 78 -14.72 5.20 10.84
C GLU A 78 -14.99 6.50 10.06
N ARG A 79 -14.00 7.40 9.93
CA ARG A 79 -14.11 8.59 9.09
C ARG A 79 -14.34 8.23 7.62
N LEU A 80 -13.64 7.22 7.12
CA LEU A 80 -13.79 6.75 5.74
C LEU A 80 -15.16 6.10 5.52
N ALA A 81 -15.62 5.25 6.44
CA ALA A 81 -16.91 4.59 6.36
C ALA A 81 -18.09 5.59 6.42
N ARG A 82 -17.98 6.66 7.21
CA ARG A 82 -18.99 7.74 7.19
C ARG A 82 -19.15 8.40 5.82
N ARG A 83 -18.10 8.39 4.99
CA ARG A 83 -18.13 8.96 3.64
C ARG A 83 -18.54 7.96 2.56
N LEU A 84 -18.14 6.71 2.73
CA LEU A 84 -18.17 5.70 1.66
C LEU A 84 -19.06 4.48 1.98
N GLY A 85 -19.65 4.45 3.18
CA GLY A 85 -20.47 3.35 3.70
C GLY A 85 -19.67 2.11 4.08
N TRP A 86 -20.23 1.32 5.00
CA TRP A 86 -19.69 -0.01 5.33
C TRP A 86 -20.11 -1.05 4.29
N THR A 87 -19.22 -1.99 3.98
CA THR A 87 -19.48 -3.09 3.03
C THR A 87 -20.66 -3.97 3.39
N ASP A 88 -20.90 -4.22 4.69
CA ASP A 88 -22.07 -4.95 5.18
C ASP A 88 -23.38 -4.13 5.13
N GLU A 89 -23.29 -2.85 4.79
CA GLU A 89 -24.39 -1.91 4.61
C GLU A 89 -24.47 -1.40 3.15
N GLY A 90 -23.77 -2.05 2.21
CA GLY A 90 -23.77 -1.70 0.78
C GLY A 90 -22.76 -0.63 0.34
N GLY A 91 -21.90 -0.18 1.24
CA GLY A 91 -20.76 0.70 0.94
C GLY A 91 -19.49 -0.05 0.54
N VAL A 92 -18.33 0.62 0.65
CA VAL A 92 -17.03 0.08 0.17
C VAL A 92 -15.97 -0.11 1.25
N VAL A 93 -16.26 0.25 2.51
CA VAL A 93 -15.31 0.13 3.62
C VAL A 93 -15.54 -1.16 4.40
N ALA A 94 -14.51 -2.00 4.51
CA ALA A 94 -14.57 -3.20 5.36
C ALA A 94 -14.34 -2.84 6.82
N ARG A 95 -15.16 -3.38 7.74
CA ARG A 95 -14.96 -3.20 9.20
C ARG A 95 -13.57 -3.65 9.65
N ARG A 96 -13.05 -4.68 8.99
CA ARG A 96 -11.74 -5.26 9.26
C ARG A 96 -10.80 -5.03 8.08
N SER A 97 -10.47 -3.77 7.85
CA SER A 97 -9.56 -3.35 6.78
C SER A 97 -8.12 -3.78 7.07
N MET A 98 -7.42 -4.35 6.08
CA MET A 98 -6.01 -4.73 6.21
C MET A 98 -5.05 -3.54 6.38
N HIS A 99 -5.53 -2.31 6.18
CA HIS A 99 -4.78 -1.10 6.51
C HIS A 99 -4.76 -0.78 8.00
N LEU A 100 -5.61 -1.41 8.83
CA LEU A 100 -5.61 -1.12 10.26
C LEU A 100 -4.23 -1.42 10.87
N ALA A 101 -3.76 -0.52 11.73
CA ALA A 101 -2.45 -0.61 12.36
C ALA A 101 -2.22 -1.94 13.11
N GLU A 102 -3.28 -2.60 13.59
CA GLU A 102 -3.19 -3.92 14.22
C GLU A 102 -2.64 -5.02 13.30
N PHE A 103 -2.72 -4.83 11.98
CA PHE A 103 -2.17 -5.75 10.98
C PHE A 103 -0.73 -5.43 10.59
N GLY A 104 -0.10 -4.40 11.16
CA GLY A 104 1.34 -4.20 11.05
C GLY A 104 1.83 -3.61 9.72
N GLY A 105 0.99 -2.90 8.97
CA GLY A 105 1.40 -2.24 7.71
C GLY A 105 1.58 -3.20 6.54
N ILE A 106 0.73 -4.24 6.48
CA ILE A 106 0.79 -5.28 5.45
C ILE A 106 0.05 -4.93 4.15
N ALA A 107 -0.70 -3.82 4.12
CA ALA A 107 -1.57 -3.43 3.02
C ALA A 107 -1.20 -2.07 2.43
N VAL A 108 -1.44 -1.90 1.14
CA VAL A 108 -1.22 -0.65 0.40
C VAL A 108 -2.27 -0.47 -0.69
N ASP A 109 -2.75 0.76 -0.83
CA ASP A 109 -3.49 1.23 -1.99
C ASP A 109 -2.48 2.00 -2.86
N LEU A 110 -2.33 1.63 -4.13
CA LEU A 110 -1.29 2.21 -4.99
C LEU A 110 -1.75 2.48 -6.42
N THR A 111 -1.00 3.35 -7.09
CA THR A 111 -1.07 3.61 -8.53
C THR A 111 0.34 3.58 -9.11
N ALA A 112 0.48 3.56 -10.43
CA ALA A 112 1.77 3.65 -11.08
C ALA A 112 1.73 4.56 -12.30
N VAL A 113 2.86 5.22 -12.58
CA VAL A 113 3.03 6.10 -13.74
C VAL A 113 4.40 5.89 -14.38
N ALA A 114 4.48 6.05 -15.70
CA ALA A 114 5.76 6.18 -16.39
C ALA A 114 6.50 7.43 -15.87
N ALA A 115 7.77 7.29 -15.49
CA ALA A 115 8.56 8.36 -14.87
C ALA A 115 8.69 9.58 -15.79
N ALA A 116 8.97 9.32 -17.07
CA ALA A 116 9.26 10.37 -18.06
C ALA A 116 8.02 11.19 -18.44
N THR A 117 6.88 10.54 -18.61
CA THR A 117 5.66 11.17 -19.17
C THR A 117 4.57 11.40 -18.15
N ARG A 118 4.67 10.76 -16.98
CA ARG A 118 3.60 10.65 -15.97
C ARG A 118 2.32 10.00 -16.50
N ALA A 119 2.38 9.36 -17.66
CA ALA A 119 1.27 8.57 -18.17
C ALA A 119 0.97 7.43 -17.19
N ARG A 120 -0.32 7.25 -16.89
CA ARG A 120 -0.78 6.24 -15.93
C ARG A 120 -0.53 4.85 -16.50
N ILE A 121 0.05 3.97 -15.69
CA ILE A 121 0.09 2.54 -15.97
C ILE A 121 -1.34 1.99 -15.79
N PRO A 122 -1.90 1.25 -16.77
CA PRO A 122 -3.25 0.71 -16.66
C PRO A 122 -3.43 -0.11 -15.38
N GLN A 123 -4.57 0.08 -14.69
CA GLN A 123 -4.86 -0.58 -13.40
C GLN A 123 -4.70 -2.10 -13.47
N ARG A 124 -5.17 -2.73 -14.55
CA ARG A 124 -5.04 -4.18 -14.77
C ARG A 124 -3.58 -4.63 -14.94
N VAL A 125 -2.73 -3.81 -15.56
CA VAL A 125 -1.29 -4.10 -15.69
C VAL A 125 -0.64 -4.05 -14.31
N LEU A 126 -0.91 -2.98 -13.55
CA LEU A 126 -0.44 -2.85 -12.17
C LEU A 126 -0.94 -4.01 -11.28
N GLY A 127 -2.22 -4.36 -11.35
CA GLY A 127 -2.81 -5.45 -10.60
C GLY A 127 -2.19 -6.81 -10.93
N ASN A 128 -1.92 -7.09 -12.21
CA ASN A 128 -1.20 -8.30 -12.63
C ASN A 128 0.22 -8.35 -12.07
N ALA A 129 0.93 -7.22 -12.04
CA ALA A 129 2.25 -7.15 -11.39
C ALA A 129 2.16 -7.39 -9.88
N CYS A 130 1.19 -6.78 -9.20
CA CYS A 130 0.95 -6.99 -7.78
C CYS A 130 0.66 -8.46 -7.45
N ARG A 131 -0.15 -9.16 -8.25
CA ARG A 131 -0.51 -10.57 -7.99
C ARG A 131 0.67 -11.54 -7.97
N ARG A 132 1.81 -11.16 -8.55
CA ARG A 132 3.02 -11.99 -8.51
C ARG A 132 3.73 -11.94 -7.16
N HIS A 133 3.50 -10.89 -6.36
CA HIS A 133 4.32 -10.56 -5.18
C HIS A 133 3.52 -10.33 -3.90
N PHE A 134 2.20 -10.13 -4.00
CA PHE A 134 1.29 -9.96 -2.87
C PHE A 134 0.36 -11.16 -2.71
N ASP A 135 -0.03 -11.45 -1.47
CA ASP A 135 -0.91 -12.58 -1.14
C ASP A 135 -2.36 -12.33 -1.59
N TRP A 136 -2.82 -11.08 -1.53
CA TRP A 136 -4.14 -10.66 -2.01
C TRP A 136 -4.08 -9.35 -2.78
N VAL A 137 -4.83 -9.25 -3.87
CA VAL A 137 -4.89 -8.07 -4.75
C VAL A 137 -6.31 -7.82 -5.23
N LYS A 138 -6.74 -6.56 -5.19
CA LYS A 138 -7.97 -6.07 -5.80
C LYS A 138 -7.69 -4.84 -6.67
N ASP A 139 -8.05 -4.91 -7.95
CA ASP A 139 -7.66 -3.96 -9.00
C ASP A 139 -8.85 -3.50 -9.86
N ASP A 140 -10.04 -3.39 -9.27
CA ASP A 140 -11.29 -2.98 -9.93
C ASP A 140 -11.90 -1.70 -9.32
N TYR A 141 -11.14 -0.96 -8.52
CA TYR A 141 -11.58 0.32 -7.95
C TYR A 141 -11.78 1.38 -9.03
N ALA A 142 -12.89 2.13 -8.94
CA ALA A 142 -13.33 3.08 -9.96
C ALA A 142 -12.36 4.26 -10.18
N ASP A 143 -11.60 4.66 -9.17
CA ASP A 143 -10.55 5.69 -9.28
C ASP A 143 -9.23 5.13 -9.88
N GLY A 144 -9.21 3.84 -10.17
CA GLY A 144 -8.13 3.10 -10.81
C GLY A 144 -6.98 2.69 -9.90
N HIS A 145 -7.10 2.81 -8.56
CA HIS A 145 -6.05 2.30 -7.67
C HIS A 145 -6.10 0.78 -7.53
N VAL A 146 -4.98 0.19 -7.11
CA VAL A 146 -4.88 -1.23 -6.79
C VAL A 146 -4.66 -1.34 -5.30
N HIS A 147 -5.48 -2.15 -4.64
CA HIS A 147 -5.21 -2.60 -3.28
C HIS A 147 -4.39 -3.89 -3.33
N ALA A 148 -3.36 -3.98 -2.51
CA ALA A 148 -2.57 -5.19 -2.34
C ALA A 148 -2.16 -5.39 -0.89
N ASP A 149 -2.21 -6.62 -0.40
CA ASP A 149 -1.84 -6.95 0.98
C ASP A 149 -1.12 -8.31 1.13
N ASN A 150 -0.32 -8.45 2.20
CA ASN A 150 0.51 -9.61 2.52
C ASN A 150 0.04 -10.33 3.80
N ARG A 151 -1.07 -11.09 3.74
CA ARG A 151 -1.70 -11.74 4.92
C ARG A 151 -0.87 -12.87 5.51
N GLU A 152 -0.24 -13.66 4.67
CA GLU A 152 0.53 -14.84 5.06
C GLU A 152 1.97 -14.42 5.34
N ARG A 153 2.56 -13.67 4.40
CA ARG A 153 3.95 -13.17 4.49
C ARG A 153 4.14 -12.15 5.60
N GLY A 154 3.10 -11.38 5.91
CA GLY A 154 3.06 -10.42 7.01
C GLY A 154 2.68 -11.00 8.37
N GLY A 155 2.41 -12.32 8.44
CA GLY A 155 2.07 -13.00 9.70
C GLY A 155 0.68 -12.72 10.25
N ALA A 156 -0.19 -11.98 9.55
CA ALA A 156 -1.55 -11.70 10.01
C ALA A 156 -2.40 -12.99 10.14
N ALA A 157 -2.22 -13.96 9.24
CA ALA A 157 -2.88 -15.26 9.30
C ALA A 157 -2.43 -16.13 10.51
N ALA A 158 -1.23 -15.90 11.06
CA ALA A 158 -0.75 -16.59 12.25
C ALA A 158 -1.36 -16.03 13.55
N ASN A 159 -1.71 -14.74 13.55
CA ASN A 159 -2.37 -14.10 14.69
C ASN A 159 -3.86 -14.46 14.80
N GLU A 160 -4.53 -14.77 13.69
CA GLU A 160 -5.92 -15.26 13.72
C GLU A 160 -6.05 -16.64 14.37
N ARG A 161 -5.15 -17.59 14.05
CA ARG A 161 -5.20 -18.96 14.61
C ARG A 161 -4.89 -19.04 16.11
N LYS A 162 -4.30 -17.99 16.69
CA LYS A 162 -4.02 -17.92 18.14
C LYS A 162 -5.17 -17.32 18.94
N ARG A 163 -6.21 -16.78 18.30
CA ARG A 163 -7.36 -16.12 18.94
C ARG A 163 -8.66 -16.93 18.86
N THR A 164 -8.62 -18.12 18.26
CA THR A 164 -9.70 -19.13 18.25
C THR A 164 -9.28 -20.32 19.10
#